data_AF-A0A2M9WMR1-F1
#
_entry.id   AF-A0A2M9WMR1-F1
#
_cell.length_a   1.000
_cell.length_b   1.000
_cell.length_c   1.000
_cell.angle_alpha   90.00
_cell.angle_beta   90.00
_cell.angle_gamma   90.00
#
_symmetry.space_group_name_H-M   'P 1'
#
loop_
_entity.id
_entity.type
_entity.pdbx_description
1 polymer ?
#
loop_
_entity_poly.entity_id
_entity_poly.type
_entity_poly.pdbx_seq_one_letter_code
_entity_poly.pdbx_strand_id
1 'polypeptide(L)'
;MRDDQQTTLEDYERRVAFFDPYKKQDMLFFRGQLTKYKTMNPTIARDESKLRIENQIFEKYKEDGKSDFQNLAYQQHNGKPTRILDMTTDPLVALFFAVNNNEREDSSVFVFIRESVSADSPEAKLMSFVPTVASREIPVIVDKFNQKYGFSLTNERAIEILSKDLFITPNTLKDSSNRRM
;
A
#
# COMPACT_ATOMS: atom_id res chain seq x y z
N MET A 1 -27.42 -0.86 17.34
CA MET A 1 -25.95 -1.03 17.37
C MET A 1 -25.63 -2.12 16.36
N ARG A 2 -24.61 -1.93 15.52
CA ARG A 2 -24.06 -3.06 14.76
C ARG A 2 -23.24 -3.92 15.73
N ASP A 3 -23.21 -5.23 15.53
CA ASP A 3 -22.57 -6.18 16.47
C ASP A 3 -21.06 -5.95 16.66
N ASP A 4 -20.45 -5.14 15.79
CA ASP A 4 -19.03 -4.79 15.76
C ASP A 4 -18.73 -3.35 16.20
N GLN A 5 -19.75 -2.55 16.56
CA GLN A 5 -19.57 -1.16 16.95
C GLN A 5 -18.80 -1.04 18.27
N GLN A 6 -17.69 -0.30 18.24
CA GLN A 6 -16.89 0.02 19.43
C GLN A 6 -17.19 1.46 19.86
N THR A 7 -17.50 1.66 21.14
CA THR A 7 -17.81 2.99 21.71
C THR A 7 -16.78 3.46 22.72
N THR A 8 -15.88 2.58 23.15
CA THR A 8 -14.78 2.88 24.09
C THR A 8 -13.45 2.38 23.52
N LEU A 9 -12.35 2.99 23.96
CA LEU A 9 -11.01 2.52 23.61
C LEU A 9 -10.76 1.11 24.16
N GLU A 10 -11.23 0.82 25.37
CA GLU A 10 -11.03 -0.48 26.01
C GLU A 10 -11.71 -1.62 25.22
N ASP A 11 -12.95 -1.41 24.75
CA ASP A 11 -13.65 -2.42 23.95
C ASP A 11 -12.96 -2.60 22.59
N TYR A 12 -12.48 -1.51 21.99
CA TYR A 12 -11.68 -1.56 20.77
C TYR A 12 -10.40 -2.39 20.95
N GLU A 13 -9.62 -2.11 21.99
CA GLU A 13 -8.39 -2.83 22.32
C GLU A 13 -8.66 -4.32 22.56
N ARG A 14 -9.71 -4.64 23.32
CA ARG A 14 -10.16 -6.02 23.55
C ARG A 14 -10.53 -6.72 22.25
N ARG A 15 -11.18 -6.01 21.32
CA ARG A 15 -11.58 -6.56 20.01
C ARG A 15 -10.38 -6.83 19.11
N VAL A 16 -9.40 -5.94 19.05
CA VAL A 16 -8.20 -6.15 18.21
C VAL A 16 -7.25 -7.19 18.79
N ALA A 17 -7.20 -7.33 20.12
CA ALA A 17 -6.38 -8.35 20.81
C ALA A 17 -6.76 -9.79 20.41
N PHE A 18 -8.00 -10.03 19.98
CA PHE A 18 -8.42 -11.31 19.41
C PHE A 18 -7.53 -11.74 18.23
N PHE A 19 -6.95 -10.80 17.49
CA PHE A 19 -6.12 -11.05 16.33
C PHE A 19 -4.60 -11.09 16.62
N ASP A 20 -4.18 -10.88 17.88
CA ASP A 20 -2.76 -10.90 18.27
C ASP A 20 -1.96 -12.16 17.86
N PRO A 21 -2.55 -13.37 17.76
CA PRO A 21 -1.82 -14.53 17.24
C PRO A 21 -1.24 -14.34 15.83
N TYR A 22 -1.86 -13.49 15.00
CA TYR A 22 -1.40 -13.16 13.65
C TYR A 22 -0.34 -12.06 13.65
N LYS A 23 -0.28 -11.22 14.70
CA LYS A 23 0.77 -10.21 14.87
C LYS A 23 2.15 -10.86 14.99
N LYS A 24 2.23 -12.02 15.67
CA LYS A 24 3.48 -12.78 15.84
C LYS A 24 4.02 -13.39 14.54
N GLN A 25 3.21 -13.41 13.48
CA GLN A 25 3.56 -13.97 12.17
C GLN A 25 3.80 -12.85 11.13
N ASP A 26 3.81 -11.57 11.54
CA ASP A 26 3.87 -10.41 10.63
C ASP A 26 2.78 -10.41 9.56
N MET A 27 1.60 -10.96 9.92
CA MET A 27 0.46 -11.11 9.02
C MET A 27 -0.70 -10.16 9.32
N LEU A 28 -0.59 -9.35 10.38
CA LEU A 28 -1.70 -8.53 10.87
C LEU A 28 -1.53 -7.07 10.48
N PHE A 29 -2.46 -6.58 9.67
CA PHE A 29 -2.52 -5.20 9.20
C PHE A 29 -3.86 -4.57 9.50
N PHE A 30 -3.86 -3.26 9.66
CA PHE A 30 -5.02 -2.44 9.98
C PHE A 30 -5.09 -1.23 9.06
N ARG A 31 -6.32 -0.75 8.83
CA ARG A 31 -6.56 0.52 8.13
C ARG A 31 -7.79 1.21 8.71
N GLY A 32 -7.63 2.45 9.14
CA GLY A 32 -8.73 3.34 9.46
C GLY A 32 -9.29 4.00 8.22
N GLN A 33 -10.62 4.05 8.08
CA GLN A 33 -11.27 4.69 6.95
C GLN A 33 -12.66 5.23 7.33
N LEU A 34 -12.93 6.46 6.91
CA LEU A 34 -14.26 7.07 7.04
C LEU A 34 -15.28 6.31 6.19
N THR A 35 -16.49 6.10 6.73
CA THR A 35 -17.55 5.29 6.10
C THR A 35 -17.98 5.87 4.74
N LYS A 36 -17.81 7.19 4.52
CA LYS A 36 -18.09 7.83 3.23
C LYS A 36 -17.26 7.27 2.08
N TYR A 37 -16.08 6.73 2.36
CA TYR A 37 -15.26 6.04 1.36
C TYR A 37 -15.75 4.59 1.22
N LYS A 38 -16.56 4.34 0.19
CA LYS A 38 -17.16 3.01 -0.08
C LYS A 38 -16.17 1.99 -0.62
N THR A 39 -15.06 2.44 -1.23
CA THR A 39 -14.04 1.57 -1.82
C THR A 39 -12.67 1.85 -1.22
N MET A 40 -11.77 0.88 -1.34
CA MET A 40 -10.38 1.00 -0.89
C MET A 40 -9.44 1.14 -2.08
N ASN A 41 -9.80 2.01 -3.03
CA ASN A 41 -8.98 2.21 -4.22
C ASN A 41 -7.77 3.09 -3.88
N PRO A 42 -6.56 2.75 -4.37
CA PRO A 42 -5.41 3.64 -4.27
C PRO A 42 -5.69 4.94 -5.01
N THR A 43 -5.01 6.01 -4.62
CA THR A 43 -5.33 7.36 -5.11
C THR A 43 -5.19 7.50 -6.62
N ILE A 44 -4.27 6.75 -7.25
CA ILE A 44 -4.12 6.69 -8.70
C ILE A 44 -5.32 6.03 -9.41
N ALA A 45 -5.96 5.04 -8.79
CA ALA A 45 -7.05 4.26 -9.38
C ALA A 45 -8.44 4.88 -9.13
N ARG A 46 -8.51 6.00 -8.40
CA ARG A 46 -9.77 6.74 -8.21
C ARG A 46 -10.14 7.61 -9.41
N ASP A 47 -9.19 7.82 -10.33
CA ASP A 47 -9.32 8.70 -11.48
C ASP A 47 -8.59 8.09 -12.68
N GLU A 48 -9.35 7.58 -13.64
CA GLU A 48 -8.79 6.94 -14.84
C GLU A 48 -7.87 7.87 -15.63
N SER A 49 -8.11 9.19 -15.61
CA SER A 49 -7.25 10.14 -16.31
C SER A 49 -5.85 10.17 -15.71
N LYS A 50 -5.74 10.08 -14.37
CA LYS A 50 -4.46 10.00 -13.65
C LYS A 50 -3.79 8.65 -13.87
N LEU A 51 -4.55 7.55 -13.88
CA LEU A 51 -4.01 6.22 -14.14
C LEU A 51 -3.33 6.12 -15.52
N ARG A 52 -3.92 6.73 -16.55
CA ARG A 52 -3.36 6.79 -17.91
C ARG A 52 -2.02 7.52 -17.96
N ILE A 53 -1.82 8.51 -17.10
CA ILE A 53 -0.58 9.31 -17.03
C ILE A 53 0.29 8.95 -15.82
N GLU A 54 0.05 7.83 -15.15
CA GLU A 54 0.79 7.45 -13.92
C GLU A 54 2.30 7.48 -14.13
N ASN A 55 2.78 7.06 -15.31
CA ASN A 55 4.20 7.16 -15.65
C ASN A 55 4.73 8.59 -15.70
N GLN A 56 3.97 9.52 -16.29
CA GLN A 56 4.35 10.93 -16.31
C GLN A 56 4.35 11.53 -14.90
N ILE A 57 3.41 11.12 -14.05
CA ILE A 57 3.35 11.53 -12.65
C ILE A 57 4.58 11.00 -11.90
N PHE A 58 4.88 9.71 -12.05
CA PHE A 58 6.03 9.09 -11.41
C PHE A 58 7.34 9.79 -11.81
N GLU A 59 7.58 9.96 -13.11
CA GLU A 59 8.80 10.59 -13.63
C GLU A 59 8.92 12.07 -13.23
N LYS A 60 7.79 12.79 -13.09
CA LYS A 60 7.80 14.20 -12.69
C LYS A 60 8.23 14.42 -11.24
N TYR A 61 7.93 13.47 -10.35
CA TYR A 61 8.15 13.61 -8.90
C TYR A 61 9.10 12.57 -8.33
N LYS A 62 9.84 11.83 -9.17
CA LYS A 62 10.87 10.92 -8.69
C LYS A 62 12.07 11.73 -8.19
N GLU A 63 12.68 11.22 -7.13
CA GLU A 63 13.96 11.69 -6.61
C GLU A 63 15.03 10.66 -6.99
N ASP A 64 16.18 11.16 -7.44
CA ASP A 64 17.33 10.33 -7.75
C ASP A 64 17.89 9.67 -6.47
N GLY A 65 18.48 8.49 -6.62
CA GLY A 65 19.03 7.72 -5.50
C GLY A 65 18.00 6.99 -4.64
N LYS A 66 16.70 7.07 -4.98
CA LYS A 66 15.63 6.26 -4.38
C LYS A 66 15.26 5.07 -5.26
N SER A 67 14.91 3.96 -4.64
CA SER A 67 14.26 2.83 -5.33
C SER A 67 12.87 3.23 -5.83
N ASP A 68 12.31 2.47 -6.77
CA ASP A 68 10.96 2.74 -7.30
C ASP A 68 9.91 2.73 -6.17
N PHE A 69 10.05 1.81 -5.21
CA PHE A 69 9.17 1.75 -4.05
C PHE A 69 9.35 2.98 -3.13
N GLN A 70 10.59 3.36 -2.81
CA GLN A 70 10.85 4.57 -2.00
C GLN A 70 10.27 5.83 -2.65
N ASN A 71 10.39 5.94 -3.98
CA ASN A 71 9.79 7.01 -4.75
C ASN A 71 8.27 7.03 -4.64
N LEU A 72 7.59 5.89 -4.76
CA LEU A 72 6.14 5.82 -4.57
C LEU A 72 5.72 6.21 -3.15
N ALA A 73 6.41 5.71 -2.12
CA ALA A 73 6.11 6.07 -0.74
C ALA A 73 6.32 7.57 -0.47
N TYR A 74 7.43 8.14 -0.97
CA TYR A 74 7.72 9.57 -0.88
C TYR A 74 6.66 10.42 -1.60
N GLN A 75 6.26 10.02 -2.81
CA GLN A 75 5.24 10.69 -3.59
C GLN A 75 3.88 10.67 -2.87
N GLN A 76 3.48 9.53 -2.30
CA GLN A 76 2.24 9.41 -1.52
C GLN A 76 2.24 10.31 -0.29
N HIS A 77 3.34 10.35 0.47
CA HIS A 77 3.47 11.22 1.64
C HIS A 77 3.38 12.71 1.31
N ASN A 78 3.70 13.08 0.07
CA ASN A 78 3.59 14.43 -0.49
C ASN A 78 2.28 14.65 -1.28
N GLY A 79 1.28 13.78 -1.10
CA GLY A 79 -0.06 13.92 -1.66
C GLY A 79 -0.16 13.68 -3.17
N LYS A 80 0.85 13.06 -3.78
CA LYS A 80 0.78 12.66 -5.19
C LYS A 80 -0.04 11.37 -5.32
N PRO A 81 -0.77 11.19 -6.41
CA PRO A 81 -1.53 9.97 -6.63
C PRO A 81 -0.58 8.80 -6.88
N THR A 82 -0.73 7.72 -6.12
CA THR A 82 0.09 6.52 -6.23
C THR A 82 -0.79 5.27 -6.20
N ARG A 83 -0.20 4.15 -6.59
CA ARG A 83 -0.80 2.81 -6.52
C ARG A 83 -0.72 2.16 -5.13
N ILE A 84 -0.11 2.84 -4.16
CA ILE A 84 0.05 2.31 -2.80
C ILE A 84 -1.18 2.69 -1.97
N LEU A 85 -1.53 1.82 -1.03
CA LEU A 85 -2.51 2.05 0.02
C LEU A 85 -1.80 2.09 1.37
N ASP A 86 -2.14 3.07 2.21
CA ASP A 86 -1.63 3.12 3.57
C ASP A 86 -2.19 1.97 4.42
N MET A 87 -1.31 1.17 4.99
CA MET A 87 -1.63 0.13 5.97
C MET A 87 -0.72 0.33 7.17
N THR A 88 -1.18 -0.07 8.35
CA THR A 88 -0.38 -0.03 9.59
C THR A 88 -0.47 -1.36 10.32
N THR A 89 0.57 -1.74 11.06
CA THR A 89 0.52 -2.88 11.99
C THR A 89 0.16 -2.48 13.42
N ASP A 90 -0.01 -1.17 13.65
CA ASP A 90 -0.47 -0.61 14.91
C ASP A 90 -1.98 -0.30 14.83
N PRO A 91 -2.83 -1.00 15.62
CA PRO A 91 -4.27 -0.75 15.64
C PRO A 91 -4.61 0.67 16.09
N LEU A 92 -3.86 1.28 17.00
CA LEU A 92 -4.14 2.63 17.48
C LEU A 92 -3.87 3.68 16.40
N VAL A 93 -2.88 3.45 15.53
CA VAL A 93 -2.65 4.29 14.34
C VAL A 93 -3.84 4.17 13.38
N ALA A 94 -4.37 2.97 13.17
CA ALA A 94 -5.57 2.80 12.34
C ALA A 94 -6.79 3.48 12.97
N LEU A 95 -6.98 3.36 14.28
CA LEU A 95 -8.04 4.06 15.00
C LEU A 95 -7.90 5.58 14.86
N PHE A 96 -6.68 6.12 15.04
CA PHE A 96 -6.41 7.54 14.84
C PHE A 96 -6.88 8.02 13.46
N PHE A 97 -6.51 7.33 12.38
CA PHE A 97 -6.97 7.71 11.03
C PHE A 97 -8.47 7.52 10.81
N ALA A 98 -9.12 6.61 11.55
CA ALA A 98 -10.56 6.44 11.51
C ALA A 98 -11.30 7.60 12.19
N VAL A 99 -10.73 8.22 13.24
CA VAL A 99 -11.44 9.21 14.07
C VAL A 99 -10.90 10.63 13.99
N ASN A 100 -9.71 10.86 13.41
CA ASN A 100 -9.06 12.18 13.31
C ASN A 100 -9.69 13.12 12.25
N ASN A 101 -11.00 13.00 12.01
CA ASN A 101 -11.74 13.97 11.20
C ASN A 101 -12.35 15.05 12.12
N ASN A 102 -12.34 16.30 11.66
CA ASN A 102 -12.98 17.42 12.38
C ASN A 102 -14.50 17.27 12.43
N GLU A 103 -15.08 16.53 11.48
CA GLU A 103 -16.50 16.23 11.43
C GLU A 103 -16.79 14.90 12.12
N ARG A 104 -17.85 14.89 12.93
CA ARG A 104 -18.36 13.66 13.55
C ARG A 104 -19.02 12.79 12.49
N GLU A 105 -18.23 11.91 11.89
CA GLU A 105 -18.66 10.92 10.90
C GLU A 105 -18.40 9.50 11.40
N ASP A 106 -19.24 8.56 10.97
CA ASP A 106 -18.98 7.14 11.21
C ASP A 106 -17.72 6.70 10.47
N SER A 107 -16.93 5.86 11.11
CA SER A 107 -15.71 5.29 10.53
C SER A 107 -15.57 3.81 10.86
N SER A 108 -14.65 3.16 10.16
CA SER A 108 -14.36 1.74 10.34
C SER A 108 -12.86 1.54 10.43
N VAL A 109 -12.46 0.63 11.32
CA VAL A 109 -11.13 0.04 11.30
C VAL A 109 -11.24 -1.33 10.66
N PHE A 110 -10.56 -1.50 9.54
CA PHE A 110 -10.46 -2.78 8.83
C PHE A 110 -9.28 -3.57 9.39
N VAL A 111 -9.47 -4.87 9.57
CA VAL A 111 -8.44 -5.83 10.00
C VAL A 111 -8.14 -6.78 8.84
N PHE A 112 -6.86 -6.92 8.49
CA PHE A 112 -6.39 -7.79 7.43
C PHE A 112 -5.41 -8.81 8.01
N ILE A 113 -5.69 -10.09 7.74
CA ILE A 113 -4.77 -11.20 7.99
C ILE A 113 -4.25 -11.65 6.63
N ARG A 114 -2.98 -11.33 6.33
CA ARG A 114 -2.37 -11.54 5.01
C ARG A 114 -0.90 -11.88 5.15
N GLU A 115 -0.41 -12.77 4.31
CA GLU A 115 1.03 -12.91 4.11
C GLU A 115 1.61 -11.61 3.55
N SER A 116 2.84 -11.33 3.91
CA SER A 116 3.57 -10.16 3.44
C SER A 116 4.92 -10.54 2.85
N VAL A 117 5.45 -9.69 1.99
CA VAL A 117 6.78 -9.86 1.40
C VAL A 117 7.67 -8.68 1.76
N SER A 118 8.99 -8.90 1.75
CA SER A 118 9.96 -7.81 1.87
C SER A 118 9.80 -6.81 0.72
N ALA A 119 9.98 -5.52 1.01
CA ALA A 119 9.99 -4.46 0.00
C ALA A 119 11.06 -4.69 -1.10
N ASP A 120 12.09 -5.49 -0.81
CA ASP A 120 13.14 -5.86 -1.76
C ASP A 120 12.84 -7.12 -2.60
N SER A 121 11.70 -7.79 -2.37
CA SER A 121 11.32 -8.99 -3.11
C SER A 121 11.10 -8.70 -4.60
N PRO A 122 11.25 -9.70 -5.49
CA PRO A 122 10.94 -9.53 -6.91
C PRO A 122 9.50 -9.04 -7.15
N GLU A 123 8.54 -9.50 -6.36
CA GLU A 123 7.14 -9.09 -6.42
C GLU A 123 6.96 -7.61 -6.09
N ALA A 124 7.54 -7.15 -4.98
CA ALA A 124 7.47 -5.76 -4.56
C ALA A 124 8.18 -4.83 -5.55
N LYS A 125 9.33 -5.27 -6.08
CA LYS A 125 10.06 -4.56 -7.13
C LYS A 125 9.26 -4.48 -8.42
N LEU A 126 8.62 -5.56 -8.87
CA LEU A 126 7.79 -5.54 -10.08
C LEU A 126 6.61 -4.58 -9.91
N MET A 127 5.87 -4.69 -8.80
CA MET A 127 4.70 -3.85 -8.52
C MET A 127 5.05 -2.36 -8.46
N SER A 128 6.20 -2.02 -7.86
CA SER A 128 6.71 -0.64 -7.79
C SER A 128 7.38 -0.18 -9.09
N PHE A 129 7.80 -1.09 -9.97
CA PHE A 129 8.40 -0.77 -11.26
C PHE A 129 7.38 -0.40 -12.35
N VAL A 130 6.18 -0.99 -12.36
CA VAL A 130 5.13 -0.68 -13.34
C VAL A 130 4.87 0.83 -13.56
N PRO A 131 4.77 1.71 -12.54
CA PRO A 131 4.58 3.15 -12.77
C PRO A 131 5.76 3.79 -13.50
N THR A 132 6.95 3.19 -13.52
CA THR A 132 8.10 3.70 -14.27
C THR A 132 8.05 3.40 -15.77
N VAL A 133 7.04 2.63 -16.22
CA VAL A 133 6.87 2.23 -17.61
C VAL A 133 5.60 2.85 -18.21
N ALA A 134 5.74 3.53 -19.34
CA ALA A 134 4.61 4.13 -20.07
C ALA A 134 3.66 3.08 -20.67
N SER A 135 4.17 1.94 -21.14
CA SER A 135 3.36 0.84 -21.67
C SER A 135 2.73 0.01 -20.55
N ARG A 136 1.51 -0.48 -20.80
CA ARG A 136 0.79 -1.45 -19.94
C ARG A 136 0.78 -2.86 -20.49
N GLU A 137 1.48 -3.09 -21.60
CA GLU A 137 1.65 -4.43 -22.16
C GLU A 137 2.61 -5.23 -21.29
N ILE A 138 2.17 -6.41 -20.83
CA ILE A 138 2.95 -7.28 -19.96
C ILE A 138 4.33 -7.60 -20.54
N PRO A 139 4.49 -7.99 -21.83
CA PRO A 139 5.81 -8.27 -22.39
C PRO A 139 6.77 -7.08 -22.27
N VAL A 140 6.28 -5.86 -22.54
CA VAL A 140 7.09 -4.64 -22.45
C VAL A 140 7.52 -4.34 -21.00
N ILE A 141 6.61 -4.55 -20.03
CA ILE A 141 6.94 -4.37 -18.61
C ILE A 141 7.99 -5.40 -18.18
N VAL A 142 7.80 -6.67 -18.53
CA VAL A 142 8.69 -7.77 -18.15
C VAL A 142 10.08 -7.60 -18.75
N ASP A 143 10.19 -7.28 -20.04
CA ASP A 143 11.46 -7.07 -20.71
C ASP A 143 12.26 -5.93 -20.05
N LYS A 144 11.60 -4.79 -19.80
CA LYS A 144 12.25 -3.65 -19.14
C LYS A 144 12.60 -3.94 -17.68
N PHE A 145 11.76 -4.67 -16.96
CA PHE A 145 12.02 -5.06 -15.58
C PHE A 145 13.25 -5.97 -15.51
N ASN A 146 13.30 -7.01 -16.33
CA ASN A 146 14.42 -7.93 -16.43
C ASN A 146 15.71 -7.20 -16.81
N GLN A 147 15.66 -6.27 -17.77
CA GLN A 147 16.79 -5.45 -18.16
C GLN A 147 17.29 -4.55 -17.01
N LYS A 148 16.38 -3.89 -16.28
CA LYS A 148 16.74 -2.97 -15.20
C LYS A 148 17.34 -3.69 -13.99
N TYR A 149 16.77 -4.84 -13.62
CA TYR A 149 17.08 -5.51 -12.35
C TYR A 149 17.89 -6.80 -12.49
N GLY A 150 18.17 -7.25 -13.72
CA GLY A 150 18.93 -8.49 -13.97
C GLY A 150 18.15 -9.77 -13.62
N PHE A 151 16.81 -9.73 -13.67
CA PHE A 151 15.96 -10.89 -13.45
C PHE A 151 15.68 -11.66 -14.75
N SER A 152 15.13 -12.87 -14.60
CA SER A 152 14.57 -13.67 -15.70
C SER A 152 13.11 -14.00 -15.41
N LEU A 153 12.30 -12.97 -15.19
CA LEU A 153 10.86 -13.08 -14.94
C LEU A 153 10.13 -13.45 -16.24
N THR A 154 9.17 -14.37 -16.17
CA THR A 154 8.29 -14.71 -17.31
C THR A 154 7.02 -13.86 -17.32
N ASN A 155 6.35 -13.77 -18.46
CA ASN A 155 5.07 -13.07 -18.59
C ASN A 155 3.98 -13.68 -17.70
N GLU A 156 3.94 -15.02 -17.59
CA GLU A 156 2.96 -15.74 -16.78
C GLU A 156 3.16 -15.42 -15.30
N ARG A 157 4.40 -15.44 -14.81
CA ARG A 157 4.70 -15.09 -13.42
C ARG A 157 4.43 -13.63 -13.14
N ALA A 158 4.72 -12.73 -14.09
CA ALA A 158 4.39 -11.31 -13.95
C ALA A 158 2.88 -11.09 -13.82
N ILE A 159 2.06 -11.75 -14.64
CA ILE A 159 0.60 -11.68 -14.54
C ILE A 159 0.12 -12.19 -13.17
N GLU A 160 0.68 -13.30 -12.69
CA GLU A 160 0.32 -13.85 -11.38
C GLU A 160 0.61 -12.87 -10.25
N ILE A 161 1.73 -12.14 -10.31
CA ILE A 161 2.10 -11.13 -9.32
C ILE A 161 1.19 -9.90 -9.44
N LEU A 162 1.04 -9.36 -10.66
CA LEU A 162 0.33 -8.10 -10.91
C LEU A 162 -1.20 -8.21 -10.74
N SER A 163 -1.73 -9.43 -10.65
CA SER A 163 -3.16 -9.70 -10.42
C SER A 163 -3.54 -9.84 -8.95
N LYS A 164 -2.57 -9.72 -8.03
CA LYS A 164 -2.76 -9.86 -6.58
C LYS A 164 -2.44 -8.58 -5.84
N ASP A 165 -3.14 -8.35 -4.74
CA ASP A 165 -2.74 -7.35 -3.75
C ASP A 165 -1.50 -7.86 -3.00
N LEU A 166 -0.51 -6.99 -2.83
CA LEU A 166 0.74 -7.31 -2.16
C LEU A 166 0.86 -6.52 -0.85
N PHE A 167 1.02 -7.22 0.26
CA PHE A 167 1.31 -6.62 1.56
C PHE A 167 2.81 -6.61 1.80
N ILE A 168 3.32 -5.51 2.35
CA ILE A 168 4.75 -5.32 2.57
C ILE A 168 5.07 -5.52 4.05
N THR A 169 6.06 -6.35 4.33
CA THR A 169 6.53 -6.59 5.70
C THR A 169 7.11 -5.29 6.26
N PRO A 170 6.67 -4.84 7.46
CA PRO A 170 7.19 -3.63 8.08
C PRO A 170 8.71 -3.63 8.22
N ASN A 171 9.32 -2.44 8.21
CA ASN A 171 10.77 -2.24 8.41
C ASN A 171 11.70 -2.89 7.37
N THR A 172 11.16 -3.44 6.28
CA THR A 172 11.96 -3.96 5.15
C THR A 172 12.40 -2.87 4.17
N LEU A 173 11.80 -1.68 4.27
CA LEU A 173 12.19 -0.49 3.54
C LEU A 173 12.88 0.49 4.49
N LYS A 174 14.08 0.96 4.14
CA LYS A 174 14.81 1.98 4.90
C LYS A 174 14.95 3.24 4.05
N ASP A 175 14.31 4.33 4.45
CA ASP A 175 14.51 5.65 3.83
C ASP A 175 14.65 6.73 4.92
N SER A 176 15.89 6.94 5.35
CA SER A 176 16.21 7.94 6.38
C SER A 176 15.81 9.37 6.02
N SER A 177 15.61 9.67 4.74
CA SER A 177 15.19 11.00 4.26
C SER A 177 13.67 11.16 4.25
N ASN A 178 12.90 10.06 4.26
CA ASN A 178 11.45 10.09 4.34
C ASN A 178 11.00 9.94 5.79
N ARG A 179 10.88 11.06 6.50
CA ARG A 179 10.49 11.10 7.93
C ARG A 179 9.08 10.57 8.24
N ARG A 180 8.30 10.24 7.21
CA ARG A 180 6.93 9.72 7.32
C ARG A 180 6.84 8.23 6.97
N MET A 181 7.98 7.60 6.64
CA MET A 181 8.08 6.15 6.37
C MET A 181 8.30 5.37 7.66
#